data_AF-A0A7X7P501-F1
#
_entry.id   AF-A0A7X7P501-F1
#
_cell.length_a   1.000
_cell.length_b   1.000
_cell.length_c   1.000
_cell.angle_alpha   90.00
_cell.angle_beta   90.00
_cell.angle_gamma   90.00
#
_symmetry.space_group_name_H-M   'P 1'
#
loop_
_entity.id
_entity.type
_entity.pdbx_description
1 polymer ?
#
loop_
_entity_poly.entity_id
_entity_poly.type
_entity_poly.pdbx_seq_one_letter_code
_entity_poly.pdbx_strand_id
1 'polypeptide(L)'
;MDSHGRRLFTDWTFWTAFFFGIFPDVASLGVHFSLDWISGNGVRWQGIPDFIFILYDITHSLAGMAVCIGLLLWWKPRLWLPVLAWPVHVLMDVPTHGHGRFMTPLFWPFSDWGFAGWNWWQFKGIFYGIWITAGILSLAVLALRLSWKTPGPGRNPT
;
A
#
# COMPACT_ATOMS: atom_id res chain seq x y z
N MET A 1 21.47 -10.01 -4.24
CA MET A 1 21.92 -9.26 -3.06
C MET A 1 21.96 -7.79 -3.46
N ASP A 2 21.65 -6.85 -2.55
CA ASP A 2 21.83 -5.42 -2.83
C ASP A 2 23.33 -5.05 -2.88
N SER A 3 23.63 -3.79 -3.17
CA SER A 3 25.01 -3.24 -3.18
C SER A 3 25.74 -3.34 -1.83
N HIS A 4 25.06 -3.75 -0.76
CA HIS A 4 25.61 -3.98 0.58
C HIS A 4 25.60 -5.48 0.96
N GLY A 5 25.34 -6.39 0.02
CA GLY A 5 25.33 -7.83 0.26
C GLY A 5 24.07 -8.38 0.93
N ARG A 6 23.03 -7.56 1.16
CA ARG A 6 21.79 -7.99 1.82
C ARG A 6 20.90 -8.74 0.82
N ARG A 7 20.27 -9.84 1.26
CA ARG A 7 19.31 -10.58 0.42
C ARG A 7 17.97 -9.84 0.42
N LEU A 8 17.25 -9.85 -0.70
CA LEU A 8 15.95 -9.17 -0.84
C LEU A 8 14.95 -9.65 0.23
N PHE A 9 14.91 -10.97 0.46
CA PHE A 9 14.11 -11.61 1.50
C PHE A 9 14.48 -11.19 2.93
N THR A 10 15.64 -10.57 3.14
CA THR A 10 16.10 -10.09 4.45
C THR A 10 16.10 -8.57 4.56
N ASP A 11 15.71 -7.84 3.51
CA ASP A 11 15.64 -6.38 3.56
C ASP A 11 14.39 -5.95 4.32
N TRP A 12 14.58 -5.48 5.56
CA TRP A 12 13.49 -5.03 6.41
C TRP A 12 12.75 -3.84 5.79
N THR A 13 13.42 -2.97 5.03
CA THR A 13 12.79 -1.78 4.42
C THR A 13 11.77 -2.21 3.38
N PHE A 14 12.13 -3.21 2.57
CA PHE A 14 11.25 -3.78 1.56
C PHE A 14 9.98 -4.38 2.19
N TRP A 15 10.13 -5.26 3.18
CA TRP A 15 8.98 -5.89 3.82
C TRP A 15 8.11 -4.90 4.59
N THR A 16 8.72 -3.87 5.17
CA THR A 16 7.99 -2.80 5.85
C THR A 16 7.20 -1.95 4.85
N ALA A 17 7.78 -1.61 3.70
CA ALA A 17 7.08 -0.90 2.63
C ALA A 17 5.95 -1.75 2.03
N PHE A 18 6.18 -3.05 1.81
CA PHE A 18 5.14 -3.97 1.36
C PHE A 18 3.97 -4.02 2.35
N PHE A 19 4.26 -4.13 3.65
CA PHE A 19 3.25 -4.08 4.70
C PHE A 19 2.44 -2.78 4.63
N PHE A 20 3.08 -1.62 4.61
CA PHE A 20 2.37 -0.33 4.52
C PHE A 20 1.62 -0.14 3.21
N GLY A 21 2.06 -0.79 2.12
CA GLY A 21 1.36 -0.78 0.85
C GLY A 21 0.01 -1.50 0.93
N ILE A 22 -0.08 -2.65 1.61
CA ILE A 22 -1.35 -3.40 1.74
C ILE A 22 -2.15 -3.04 2.99
N PHE A 23 -1.53 -2.32 3.93
CA PHE A 23 -2.12 -1.98 5.22
C PHE A 23 -3.50 -1.31 5.15
N PRO A 24 -3.78 -0.35 4.23
CA PRO A 24 -5.04 0.38 4.24
C PRO A 24 -6.26 -0.52 4.07
N ASP A 25 -6.15 -1.49 3.16
CA ASP A 25 -7.17 -2.51 2.91
C ASP A 25 -7.19 -3.56 4.00
N VAL A 26 -6.03 -4.02 4.48
CA VAL A 26 -5.96 -5.03 5.55
C VAL A 26 -6.61 -4.52 6.84
N ALA A 27 -6.38 -3.25 7.18
CA ALA A 27 -6.94 -2.60 8.36
C ALA A 27 -8.46 -2.35 8.28
N SER A 28 -9.08 -2.53 7.11
CA SER A 28 -10.52 -2.36 6.90
C SER A 28 -11.14 -3.66 6.36
N LEU A 29 -11.09 -3.87 5.04
CA LEU A 29 -11.62 -5.05 4.36
C LEU A 29 -10.99 -6.36 4.85
N GLY A 30 -9.69 -6.36 5.15
CA GLY A 30 -9.01 -7.53 5.70
C GLY A 30 -9.58 -7.96 7.06
N VAL A 31 -10.01 -7.01 7.90
CA VAL A 31 -10.72 -7.29 9.16
C VAL A 31 -12.05 -7.97 8.87
N HIS A 32 -12.86 -7.40 7.97
CA HIS A 32 -14.16 -7.98 7.59
C HIS A 32 -14.01 -9.41 7.08
N PHE A 33 -13.13 -9.64 6.10
CA PHE A 33 -12.95 -10.96 5.51
C PHE A 33 -12.39 -11.98 6.51
N SER A 34 -11.53 -11.55 7.44
CA SER A 34 -11.02 -12.43 8.50
C SER A 34 -12.13 -12.84 9.46
N LEU A 35 -12.98 -11.90 9.89
CA LEU A 35 -14.12 -12.20 10.78
C LEU A 35 -15.12 -13.13 10.12
N ASP A 36 -15.44 -12.89 8.84
CA ASP A 36 -16.36 -13.70 8.07
C ASP A 36 -15.83 -15.12 7.84
N TRP A 37 -14.53 -15.26 7.56
CA TRP A 37 -13.86 -16.55 7.45
C TRP A 37 -13.90 -17.35 8.76
N ILE A 38 -13.54 -16.72 9.87
CA ILE A 38 -13.56 -17.35 11.20
C ILE A 38 -14.98 -17.77 11.61
N SER A 39 -15.99 -17.01 11.18
CA SER A 39 -17.40 -17.29 11.46
C SER A 39 -17.99 -18.39 10.57
N GLY A 40 -17.21 -18.97 9.65
CA GLY A 40 -17.67 -20.02 8.73
C GLY A 40 -18.50 -19.52 7.55
N ASN A 41 -18.57 -18.20 7.34
CA ASN A 41 -19.35 -17.60 6.25
C ASN A 41 -18.60 -17.54 4.91
N GLY A 42 -17.30 -17.86 4.90
CA GLY A 42 -16.42 -17.65 3.74
C GLY A 42 -16.15 -16.17 3.47
N VAL A 43 -15.51 -15.83 2.34
CA VAL A 43 -15.25 -14.43 1.95
C VAL A 43 -16.48 -13.85 1.25
N ARG A 44 -17.12 -12.86 1.85
CA ARG A 44 -18.35 -12.23 1.31
C ARG A 44 -18.19 -10.73 1.11
N TRP A 45 -18.65 -10.26 -0.04
CA TRP A 45 -18.71 -8.83 -0.39
C TRP A 45 -20.03 -8.14 0.01
N GLN A 46 -20.94 -8.88 0.65
CA GLN A 46 -22.25 -8.40 1.07
C GLN A 46 -22.30 -8.27 2.60
N GLY A 47 -23.14 -7.36 3.09
CA GLY A 47 -23.37 -7.19 4.53
C GLY A 47 -22.15 -6.68 5.30
N ILE A 48 -21.25 -5.94 4.62
CA ILE A 48 -20.09 -5.32 5.27
C ILE A 48 -20.61 -4.32 6.34
N PRO A 49 -20.24 -4.50 7.63
CA PRO A 49 -20.70 -3.63 8.71
C PRO A 49 -20.20 -2.19 8.56
N ASP A 50 -20.98 -1.22 9.06
CA ASP A 50 -20.64 0.21 8.92
C ASP A 50 -19.31 0.60 9.59
N PHE A 51 -18.91 -0.08 10.68
CA PHE A 51 -17.62 0.20 11.32
C PHE A 51 -16.41 -0.11 10.41
N ILE A 52 -16.55 -1.03 9.45
CA ILE A 52 -15.50 -1.32 8.47
C ILE A 52 -15.30 -0.13 7.53
N PHE A 53 -16.38 0.58 7.20
CA PHE A 53 -16.30 1.80 6.39
C PHE A 53 -15.68 2.94 7.19
N ILE A 54 -15.91 3.03 8.51
CA ILE A 54 -15.18 3.97 9.37
C ILE A 54 -13.67 3.67 9.34
N LEU A 55 -13.28 2.39 9.43
CA LEU A 55 -11.87 2.00 9.32
C LEU A 55 -11.29 2.36 7.95
N TYR A 56 -12.06 2.13 6.88
CA TYR A 56 -11.69 2.52 5.52
C TYR A 56 -11.49 4.04 5.40
N ASP A 57 -12.40 4.85 5.92
CA ASP A 57 -12.30 6.32 5.88
C ASP A 57 -11.07 6.83 6.66
N ILE A 58 -10.78 6.23 7.82
CA ILE A 58 -9.56 6.54 8.59
C ILE A 58 -8.31 6.20 7.78
N THR A 59 -8.29 5.07 7.08
CA THR A 59 -7.09 4.63 6.35
C THR A 59 -6.92 5.24 4.97
N HIS A 60 -7.98 5.78 4.36
CA HIS A 60 -7.99 6.31 3.00
C HIS A 60 -8.21 7.83 2.91
N SER A 61 -8.30 8.52 4.05
CA SER A 61 -8.38 9.99 4.09
C SER A 61 -7.02 10.63 4.36
N LEU A 62 -6.83 11.85 3.85
CA LEU A 62 -5.61 12.63 4.10
C LEU A 62 -5.46 12.95 5.59
N ALA A 63 -6.56 13.29 6.27
CA ALA A 63 -6.52 13.61 7.70
C ALA A 63 -6.20 12.37 8.54
N GLY A 64 -6.86 11.24 8.28
CA GLY A 64 -6.61 9.98 8.99
C GLY A 64 -5.17 9.49 8.79
N MET A 65 -4.68 9.47 7.54
CA MET A 65 -3.30 9.14 7.23
C MET A 65 -2.31 10.08 7.93
N ALA A 66 -2.53 11.40 7.88
CA ALA A 66 -1.62 12.36 8.50
C ALA A 66 -1.50 12.14 10.01
N VAL A 67 -2.61 11.86 10.70
CA VAL A 67 -2.61 11.56 12.14
C VAL A 67 -1.89 10.24 12.41
N CYS A 68 -2.26 9.15 11.73
CA CYS A 68 -1.68 7.83 11.97
C CYS A 68 -0.18 7.80 11.65
N ILE A 69 0.22 8.32 10.48
CA ILE A 69 1.62 8.39 10.05
C ILE A 69 2.39 9.36 10.96
N GLY A 70 1.81 10.50 11.34
CA GLY A 70 2.43 11.45 12.26
C GLY A 70 2.76 10.83 13.62
N LEU A 71 1.80 10.14 14.23
CA LEU A 71 2.00 9.41 15.49
C LEU A 71 3.04 8.29 15.35
N LEU A 72 2.98 7.53 14.24
CA LEU A 72 3.93 6.46 13.97
C LEU A 72 5.36 7.00 13.82
N LEU A 73 5.54 8.09 13.08
CA LEU A 73 6.86 8.68 12.84
C LEU A 73 7.39 9.43 14.07
N TRP A 74 6.51 9.97 14.90
CA TRP A 74 6.88 10.48 16.22
C TRP A 74 7.46 9.36 17.10
N TRP A 75 6.86 8.17 17.10
CA TRP A 75 7.35 7.01 17.86
C TRP A 75 8.56 6.31 17.19
N LYS A 76 8.57 6.22 15.86
CA LYS A 76 9.55 5.47 15.05
C LYS A 76 9.95 6.23 13.79
N PRO A 77 10.79 7.28 13.90
CA PRO A 77 11.18 8.12 12.75
C PRO A 77 11.95 7.34 11.66
N ARG A 78 12.56 6.19 12.00
CA ARG A 78 13.25 5.32 11.02
C ARG A 78 12.31 4.75 9.94
N LEU A 79 11.00 4.80 10.16
CA LEU A 79 10.00 4.30 9.22
C LEU A 79 9.58 5.32 8.14
N TRP A 80 10.17 6.52 8.13
CA TRP A 80 9.76 7.63 7.26
C TRP A 80 9.67 7.26 5.78
N LEU A 81 10.56 6.41 5.28
CA LEU A 81 10.58 5.99 3.89
C LEU A 81 9.59 4.84 3.60
N PRO A 82 9.64 3.69 4.30
CA PRO A 82 8.72 2.59 4.01
C PRO A 82 7.25 2.92 4.26
N VAL A 83 6.94 3.83 5.20
CA VAL A 83 5.54 4.24 5.46
C VAL A 83 4.91 4.97 4.27
N LEU A 84 5.71 5.57 3.36
CA LEU A 84 5.19 6.24 2.17
C LEU A 84 4.50 5.30 1.17
N ALA A 85 4.65 3.98 1.33
CA ALA A 85 3.87 3.02 0.56
C ALA A 85 2.35 3.15 0.84
N TRP A 86 1.97 3.59 2.04
CA TRP A 86 0.57 3.82 2.40
C TRP A 86 -0.06 4.97 1.58
N PRO A 87 0.44 6.23 1.60
CA PRO A 87 -0.14 7.28 0.77
C PRO A 87 -0.04 6.99 -0.74
N VAL A 88 0.96 6.22 -1.19
CA VAL A 88 1.01 5.74 -2.58
C VAL A 88 -0.15 4.80 -2.90
N HIS A 89 -0.50 3.86 -2.01
CA HIS A 89 -1.69 3.01 -2.15
C HIS A 89 -2.95 3.86 -2.30
N VAL A 90 -3.19 4.80 -1.38
CA VAL A 90 -4.39 5.65 -1.42
C VAL A 90 -4.43 6.51 -2.67
N LEU A 91 -3.29 7.03 -3.14
CA LEU A 91 -3.22 7.79 -4.38
C LEU A 91 -3.60 6.95 -5.61
N MET A 92 -3.29 5.64 -5.60
CA MET A 92 -3.70 4.71 -6.65
C MET A 92 -5.20 4.40 -6.59
N ASP A 93 -5.80 4.44 -5.40
CA ASP A 93 -7.24 4.22 -5.22
C ASP A 93 -8.08 5.36 -5.83
N VAL A 94 -7.62 6.60 -5.72
CA VAL A 94 -8.34 7.80 -6.21
C VAL A 94 -8.87 7.63 -7.65
N PRO A 95 -8.04 7.29 -8.66
CA PRO A 95 -8.54 7.09 -10.02
C PRO A 95 -9.16 5.72 -10.29
N THR A 96 -9.05 4.75 -9.36
CA THR A 96 -9.46 3.35 -9.56
C THR A 96 -10.71 2.95 -8.77
N HIS A 97 -11.21 3.85 -7.95
CA HIS A 97 -12.49 3.75 -7.27
C HIS A 97 -13.49 4.74 -7.86
N GLY A 98 -14.60 4.23 -8.36
CA GLY A 98 -15.72 5.04 -8.87
C GLY A 98 -16.75 5.33 -7.78
N HIS A 99 -17.92 5.79 -8.21
CA HIS A 99 -19.04 6.04 -7.31
C HIS A 99 -19.44 4.77 -6.52
N GLY A 100 -19.63 4.94 -5.22
CA GLY A 100 -20.13 3.88 -4.34
C GLY A 100 -19.56 3.97 -2.93
N ARG A 101 -19.77 2.91 -2.15
CA ARG A 101 -19.32 2.80 -0.74
C ARG A 101 -17.80 2.78 -0.56
N PHE A 102 -17.03 2.56 -1.63
CA PHE A 102 -15.56 2.58 -1.61
C PHE A 102 -14.98 3.73 -2.43
N MET A 103 -15.74 4.81 -2.67
CA MET A 103 -15.18 6.01 -3.27
C MET A 103 -14.16 6.61 -2.28
N THR A 104 -12.92 6.85 -2.72
CA THR A 104 -11.82 7.27 -1.84
C THR A 104 -12.13 8.63 -1.19
N PRO A 105 -12.28 8.72 0.15
CA PRO A 105 -12.79 9.89 0.84
C PRO A 105 -11.64 10.81 1.29
N LEU A 106 -10.95 11.44 0.34
CA LEU A 106 -9.71 12.17 0.59
C LEU A 106 -9.80 13.23 1.71
N PHE A 107 -10.95 13.90 1.84
CA PHE A 107 -11.16 15.00 2.79
C PHE A 107 -11.98 14.62 4.03
N TRP A 108 -12.26 13.33 4.25
CA TRP A 108 -12.88 12.89 5.49
C TRP A 108 -12.00 13.23 6.71
N PRO A 109 -12.56 13.60 7.87
CA PRO A 109 -13.99 13.65 8.22
C PRO A 109 -14.69 14.98 7.89
N PHE A 110 -14.02 15.88 7.18
CA PHE A 110 -14.57 17.21 6.90
C PHE A 110 -15.51 17.22 5.69
N SER A 111 -15.34 16.26 4.77
CA SER A 111 -16.18 16.10 3.59
C SER A 111 -16.13 14.67 3.07
N ASP A 112 -17.28 14.17 2.61
CA ASP A 112 -17.41 12.89 1.90
C ASP A 112 -17.11 13.02 0.40
N TRP A 113 -16.57 14.17 -0.04
CA TRP A 113 -16.19 14.36 -1.43
C TRP A 113 -15.04 13.43 -1.81
N GLY A 114 -15.21 12.74 -2.93
CA GLY A 114 -14.22 11.88 -3.54
C GLY A 114 -14.24 12.03 -5.07
N PHE A 115 -13.16 11.58 -5.70
CA PHE A 115 -13.08 11.52 -7.16
C PHE A 115 -13.79 10.26 -7.66
N ALA A 116 -14.68 10.42 -8.65
CA ALA A 116 -15.34 9.29 -9.29
C ALA A 116 -14.47 8.74 -10.43
N GLY A 117 -13.55 7.84 -10.06
CA GLY A 117 -12.66 7.15 -10.99
C GLY A 117 -13.30 5.95 -11.70
N TRP A 118 -12.44 5.10 -12.27
CA TRP A 118 -12.86 3.87 -12.93
C TRP A 118 -12.81 2.70 -11.97
N ASN A 119 -13.97 2.13 -11.63
CA ASN A 119 -14.07 0.91 -10.83
C ASN A 119 -13.20 -0.21 -11.40
N TRP A 120 -12.04 -0.47 -10.80
CA TRP A 120 -11.07 -1.43 -11.31
C TRP A 120 -11.66 -2.84 -11.49
N TRP A 121 -12.65 -3.22 -10.68
CA TRP A 121 -13.31 -4.53 -10.77
C TRP A 121 -14.29 -4.64 -11.95
N GLN A 122 -14.78 -3.52 -12.48
CA GLN A 122 -15.61 -3.47 -13.68
C GLN A 122 -14.72 -3.37 -14.93
N PHE A 123 -13.65 -2.57 -14.85
CA PHE A 123 -12.72 -2.33 -15.94
C PHE A 123 -11.48 -3.21 -15.83
N LYS A 124 -11.60 -4.49 -16.23
CA LYS A 124 -10.52 -5.49 -16.14
C LYS A 124 -9.19 -5.04 -16.75
N GLY A 125 -9.22 -4.21 -17.80
CA GLY A 125 -8.00 -3.65 -18.42
C GLY A 125 -7.18 -2.79 -17.46
N ILE A 126 -7.84 -2.00 -16.59
CA ILE A 126 -7.17 -1.20 -15.55
C ILE A 126 -6.56 -2.11 -14.50
N PHE A 127 -7.32 -3.11 -14.04
CA PHE A 127 -6.82 -4.10 -13.09
C PHE A 127 -5.55 -4.79 -13.62
N TYR A 128 -5.61 -5.41 -14.81
CA TYR A 128 -4.43 -6.08 -15.39
C TYR A 128 -3.30 -5.11 -15.69
N GLY A 129 -3.61 -3.90 -16.16
CA GLY A 129 -2.62 -2.86 -16.46
C GLY A 129 -1.83 -2.43 -15.22
N ILE A 130 -2.50 -2.27 -14.07
CA ILE A 130 -1.85 -1.94 -12.78
C ILE A 130 -0.90 -3.06 -12.37
N TRP A 131 -1.36 -4.32 -12.40
CA TRP A 131 -0.54 -5.47 -12.00
C TRP A 131 0.65 -5.72 -12.95
N ILE A 132 0.46 -5.57 -14.26
CA ILE A 132 1.54 -5.67 -15.25
C ILE A 132 2.56 -4.57 -15.02
N THR A 133 2.12 -3.31 -14.84
CA THR A 133 3.00 -2.18 -14.56
C THR A 133 3.79 -2.40 -13.27
N ALA A 134 3.12 -2.83 -12.19
CA ALA A 134 3.78 -3.16 -10.92
C ALA A 134 4.83 -4.29 -11.09
N GLY A 135 4.51 -5.32 -11.88
CA GLY A 135 5.44 -6.39 -12.23
C GLY A 135 6.66 -5.88 -13.00
N ILE A 136 6.46 -5.07 -14.03
CA ILE A 136 7.54 -4.47 -14.83
C ILE A 136 8.43 -3.58 -13.96
N LEU A 137 7.85 -2.71 -13.13
CA LEU A 137 8.61 -1.84 -12.22
C LEU A 137 9.42 -2.68 -11.22
N SER A 138 8.84 -3.74 -10.68
CA SER A 138 9.54 -4.64 -9.76
C SER A 138 10.73 -5.33 -10.42
N LEU A 139 10.56 -5.80 -11.66
CA LEU A 139 11.64 -6.41 -12.46
C LEU A 139 12.72 -5.38 -12.82
N ALA A 140 12.34 -4.16 -13.18
CA ALA A 140 13.28 -3.07 -13.49
C ALA A 140 14.11 -2.70 -12.25
N VAL A 141 13.49 -2.56 -11.08
CA VAL A 141 14.20 -2.32 -9.81
C VAL A 141 15.15 -3.47 -9.49
N LEU A 142 14.73 -4.72 -9.69
CA LEU A 142 15.59 -5.88 -9.51
C LEU A 142 16.80 -5.84 -10.46
N ALA A 143 16.58 -5.56 -11.75
CA ALA A 143 17.64 -5.47 -12.74
C ALA A 143 18.65 -4.35 -12.40
N LEU A 144 18.17 -3.16 -12.01
CA LEU A 144 19.01 -2.05 -11.56
C LEU A 144 19.84 -2.39 -10.32
N ARG A 145 19.26 -3.14 -9.38
CA ARG A 145 19.99 -3.57 -8.18
C ARG A 145 21.04 -4.64 -8.48
N LEU A 146 20.78 -5.52 -9.44
CA LEU A 146 21.74 -6.53 -9.89
C LEU A 146 22.87 -5.93 -10.75
N SER A 147 22.61 -4.84 -11.48
CA SER A 147 23.62 -4.16 -12.30
C SER A 147 24.56 -3.25 -11.52
N TRP A 148 24.21 -2.88 -10.28
CA TRP A 148 25.05 -2.10 -9.39
C TRP A 148 26.26 -2.94 -8.92
N LYS A 149 27.38 -2.86 -9.65
CA LYS A 149 28.65 -3.46 -9.21
C LYS A 149 29.08 -2.82 -7.88
N THR A 150 29.36 -3.63 -6.88
CA THR A 150 30.18 -3.21 -5.73
C THR A 150 31.52 -2.70 -6.26
N PRO A 151 31.99 -1.50 -5.87
CA PRO A 151 33.38 -1.13 -6.09
C PRO A 151 34.25 -2.23 -5.49
N GLY A 152 35.09 -2.88 -6.31
CA GLY A 152 36.04 -3.86 -5.81
C GLY A 152 36.91 -3.20 -4.72
N PRO A 153 37.37 -3.95 -3.71
CA PRO A 153 38.29 -3.41 -2.72
C PRO A 153 39.48 -2.82 -3.49
N GLY A 154 39.62 -1.50 -3.37
CA GLY A 154 40.62 -0.74 -4.09
C GLY A 154 42.01 -1.31 -3.81
N ARG A 155 42.82 -1.36 -4.85
CA ARG A 155 44.27 -1.46 -4.77
C ARG A 155 44.78 -0.57 -3.63
N ASN A 156 45.55 -1.14 -2.72
CA ASN A 156 46.37 -0.36 -1.79
C ASN A 156 47.21 0.64 -2.60
N PRO A 157 47.23 1.93 -2.25
CA PRO A 157 48.31 2.80 -2.70
C PRO A 157 49.62 2.21 -2.17
N THR A 158 50.57 2.12 -3.08
CA THR A 158 51.95 1.62 -2.95
C THR A 158 52.66 2.06 -1.69
#